data_AF-A0A7J7MJZ2-F1
#
_entry.id   AF-A0A7J7MJZ2-F1
#
_cell.length_a   1.000
_cell.length_b   1.000
_cell.length_c   1.000
_cell.angle_alpha   90.00
_cell.angle_beta   90.00
_cell.angle_gamma   90.00
#
_symmetry.space_group_name_H-M   'P 1'
#
loop_
_entity.id
_entity.type
_entity.pdbx_description
1 polymer ?
#
loop_
_entity_poly.entity_id
_entity_poly.type
_entity_poly.pdbx_seq_one_letter_code
_entity_poly.pdbx_strand_id
1 'polypeptide(L)'
;MGNGGPMFTVDEAFGSMGFGKFQGLVLVYAGMESFITSIVFPGMLVGAYLWGIVSNNYGRRKGFLIPTIVMFVAGFLSAFSPNYASLLILHCLVGVGLGGCPVLPSRFLEFIPSPNRYTWMVIFSTFWILGTILEASLTWLIMPRLGWRWLLALSSLPSLVLLVFYSIIPESPRYLCAKGRTIEALQIVRKIMRVNRVEIPSGTLVYDCAIEFDEENSTPSENTPLLLLLRKCDVIKNPKKTKSSMASYY
;
A
#
# COMPACT_ATOMS: atom_id res chain seq x y z
N MET A 1 -63.23 4.45 -39.46
CA MET A 1 -63.14 4.86 -38.05
C MET A 1 -61.71 4.62 -37.58
N GLY A 2 -60.83 5.61 -37.74
CA GLY A 2 -59.47 5.55 -37.23
C GLY A 2 -59.42 6.15 -35.83
N ASN A 3 -59.28 5.31 -34.80
CA ASN A 3 -58.97 5.75 -33.45
C ASN A 3 -57.49 6.20 -33.41
N GLY A 4 -57.21 7.41 -33.90
CA GLY A 4 -55.92 8.07 -33.72
C GLY A 4 -55.94 8.90 -32.46
N GLY A 5 -55.62 8.29 -31.31
CA GLY A 5 -55.35 9.05 -30.09
C GLY A 5 -54.15 9.98 -30.31
N PRO A 6 -54.06 11.12 -29.60
CA PRO A 6 -52.94 12.04 -29.73
C PRO A 6 -51.62 11.30 -29.45
N MET A 7 -50.75 11.27 -30.45
CA MET A 7 -49.45 10.59 -30.41
C MET A 7 -48.42 11.61 -29.93
N PHE A 8 -48.03 11.51 -28.65
CA PHE A 8 -46.98 12.36 -28.09
C PHE A 8 -45.61 11.73 -28.32
N THR A 9 -44.63 12.58 -28.62
CA THR A 9 -43.22 12.16 -28.70
C THR A 9 -42.62 12.04 -27.31
N VAL A 10 -41.60 11.18 -27.16
CA VAL A 10 -40.89 10.99 -25.88
C VAL A 10 -40.28 12.32 -25.39
N ASP A 11 -39.83 13.17 -26.31
CA ASP A 11 -39.27 14.49 -26.02
C ASP A 11 -40.33 15.48 -25.50
N GLU A 12 -41.56 15.47 -26.03
CA GLU A 12 -42.68 16.25 -25.49
C GLU A 12 -43.11 15.76 -24.10
N ALA A 13 -43.07 14.44 -23.87
CA ALA A 13 -43.34 13.86 -22.55
C ALA A 13 -42.29 14.27 -21.51
N PHE A 14 -41.00 14.31 -21.89
CA PHE A 14 -39.93 14.79 -21.02
C PHE A 14 -39.99 16.31 -20.79
N GLY A 15 -40.32 17.10 -21.82
CA GLY A 15 -40.49 18.55 -21.71
C GLY A 15 -41.66 18.97 -20.82
N SER A 16 -42.73 18.16 -20.80
CA SER A 16 -43.92 18.41 -19.97
C SER A 16 -43.85 17.80 -18.56
N MET A 17 -42.93 16.86 -18.30
CA MET A 17 -42.78 16.18 -17.00
C MET A 17 -42.32 17.11 -15.87
N GLY A 18 -41.62 18.20 -16.20
CA GLY A 18 -41.00 19.09 -15.23
C GLY A 18 -39.89 18.43 -14.41
N PHE A 19 -39.15 19.21 -13.61
CA PHE A 19 -38.14 18.69 -12.68
C PHE A 19 -38.82 18.44 -11.33
N GLY A 20 -39.00 17.18 -10.95
CA GLY A 20 -39.86 16.81 -9.82
C GLY A 20 -39.27 15.77 -8.87
N LYS A 21 -40.15 15.17 -8.05
CA LYS A 21 -39.79 14.11 -7.09
C LYS A 21 -39.11 12.92 -7.75
N PHE A 22 -39.42 12.64 -9.01
CA PHE A 22 -38.78 11.57 -9.79
C PHE A 22 -37.30 11.85 -10.05
N GLN A 23 -36.92 13.05 -10.52
CA GLN A 23 -35.49 13.41 -10.63
C GLN A 23 -34.81 13.42 -9.27
N GLY A 24 -35.49 13.85 -8.20
CA GLY A 24 -34.96 13.75 -6.83
C GLY A 24 -34.65 12.30 -6.43
N LEU A 25 -35.55 11.36 -6.74
CA LEU A 25 -35.36 9.94 -6.46
C LEU A 25 -34.25 9.31 -7.31
N VAL A 26 -34.15 9.71 -8.58
CA VAL A 26 -33.03 9.31 -9.47
C VAL A 26 -31.69 9.84 -8.94
N LEU A 27 -31.64 11.09 -8.48
CA LEU A 27 -30.44 11.67 -7.87
C LEU A 27 -30.05 10.94 -6.58
N VAL A 28 -31.02 10.61 -5.73
CA VAL A 28 -30.76 9.83 -4.51
C VAL A 28 -30.23 8.43 -4.87
N TYR A 29 -30.83 7.75 -5.84
CA TYR A 29 -30.41 6.42 -6.27
C TYR A 29 -28.99 6.43 -6.87
N ALA A 30 -28.70 7.38 -7.79
CA ALA A 30 -27.36 7.58 -8.34
C ALA A 30 -26.33 7.94 -7.26
N GLY A 31 -26.76 8.70 -6.24
CA GLY A 31 -25.95 9.01 -5.06
C GLY A 31 -25.58 7.76 -4.27
N MET A 32 -26.51 6.85 -4.03
CA MET A 32 -26.26 5.60 -3.28
C MET A 32 -25.23 4.71 -3.99
N GLU A 33 -25.28 4.60 -5.32
CA GLU A 33 -24.27 3.85 -6.08
C GLU A 33 -22.89 4.51 -5.98
N SER A 34 -22.84 5.84 -6.09
CA SER A 34 -21.61 6.63 -6.01
C SER A 34 -20.97 6.58 -4.61
N PHE A 35 -21.79 6.47 -3.56
CA PHE A 35 -21.30 6.35 -2.18
C PHE A 35 -20.52 5.05 -1.95
N ILE A 36 -20.93 3.94 -2.58
CA ILE A 36 -20.27 2.63 -2.44
C ILE A 36 -18.82 2.67 -2.95
N THR A 37 -18.57 3.38 -4.04
CA THR A 37 -17.22 3.52 -4.60
C THR A 37 -16.41 4.58 -3.86
N SER A 38 -17.07 5.66 -3.43
CA SER A 38 -16.41 6.79 -2.75
C SER A 38 -15.91 6.45 -1.34
N ILE A 39 -16.62 5.59 -0.59
CA ILE A 39 -16.25 5.23 0.79
C ILE A 39 -14.89 4.53 0.91
N VAL A 40 -14.38 3.99 -0.21
CA VAL A 40 -13.08 3.34 -0.30
C VAL A 40 -11.94 4.35 -0.08
N PHE A 41 -12.09 5.59 -0.56
CA PHE A 41 -11.01 6.61 -0.48
C PHE A 41 -10.71 7.07 0.95
N PRO A 42 -11.71 7.42 1.80
CA PRO A 42 -11.46 7.66 3.22
C PRO A 42 -10.80 6.47 3.93
N GLY A 43 -11.26 5.25 3.63
CA GLY A 43 -10.63 4.02 4.15
C GLY A 43 -9.17 3.91 3.73
N MET A 44 -8.87 4.18 2.46
CA MET A 44 -7.52 4.16 1.91
C MET A 44 -6.60 5.19 2.56
N LEU A 45 -7.10 6.39 2.85
CA LEU A 45 -6.35 7.43 3.55
C LEU A 45 -5.93 6.97 4.95
N VAL A 46 -6.88 6.42 5.71
CA VAL A 46 -6.62 5.89 7.06
C VAL A 46 -5.66 4.70 6.99
N GLY A 47 -5.89 3.79 6.05
CA GLY A 47 -5.04 2.61 5.81
C GLY A 47 -3.60 2.99 5.48
N ALA A 48 -3.38 3.92 4.53
CA ALA A 48 -2.05 4.34 4.13
C ALA A 48 -1.22 4.88 5.31
N TYR A 49 -1.86 5.66 6.19
CA TYR A 49 -1.21 6.16 7.40
C TYR A 49 -0.84 5.04 8.38
N LEU A 50 -1.79 4.15 8.70
CA LEU A 50 -1.58 3.04 9.63
C LEU A 50 -0.52 2.06 9.13
N TRP A 51 -0.61 1.62 7.87
CA TRP A 51 0.33 0.66 7.30
C TRP A 51 1.71 1.25 7.08
N GLY A 52 1.82 2.55 6.84
CA GLY A 52 3.11 3.26 6.82
C GLY A 52 3.85 3.13 8.16
N ILE A 53 3.16 3.39 9.27
CA ILE A 53 3.74 3.27 10.63
C ILE A 53 4.08 1.81 10.93
N VAL A 54 3.18 0.88 10.63
CA VAL A 54 3.38 -0.56 10.89
C VAL A 54 4.56 -1.10 10.09
N SER A 55 4.69 -0.72 8.81
CA SER A 55 5.77 -1.13 7.91
C SER A 55 7.14 -0.70 8.43
N ASN A 56 7.25 0.52 8.98
CA ASN A 56 8.48 1.04 9.52
C ASN A 56 8.85 0.38 10.87
N ASN A 57 7.90 0.25 11.79
CA ASN A 57 8.17 -0.21 13.15
C ASN A 57 8.30 -1.75 13.27
N TYR A 58 7.34 -2.47 12.70
CA TYR A 58 7.20 -3.93 12.83
C TYR A 58 7.72 -4.70 11.62
N GLY A 59 8.15 -3.97 10.58
CA GLY A 59 8.80 -4.49 9.40
C GLY A 59 7.91 -4.56 8.19
N ARG A 60 8.53 -4.34 7.03
CA ARG A 60 7.86 -4.30 5.72
C ARG A 60 7.11 -5.58 5.37
N ARG A 61 7.45 -6.71 6.04
CA ARG A 61 6.74 -7.99 5.85
C ARG A 61 5.33 -7.93 6.44
N LYS A 62 5.23 -7.53 7.71
CA LYS A 62 3.95 -7.39 8.41
C LYS A 62 3.14 -6.22 7.86
N GLY A 63 3.83 -5.15 7.46
CA GLY A 63 3.21 -3.97 6.83
C GLY A 63 2.51 -4.25 5.50
N PHE A 64 2.77 -5.39 4.84
CA PHE A 64 2.03 -5.84 3.66
C PHE A 64 1.06 -6.99 3.97
N LEU A 65 1.51 -7.98 4.74
CA LEU A 65 0.72 -9.19 5.02
C LEU A 65 -0.60 -8.85 5.74
N ILE A 66 -0.57 -7.99 6.75
CA ILE A 66 -1.76 -7.60 7.52
C ILE A 66 -2.80 -6.87 6.64
N PRO A 67 -2.44 -5.82 5.86
CA PRO A 67 -3.42 -5.19 4.96
C PRO A 67 -3.98 -6.14 3.92
N THR A 68 -3.17 -7.06 3.37
CA THR A 68 -3.67 -8.06 2.42
C THR A 68 -4.68 -9.01 3.05
N ILE A 69 -4.47 -9.46 4.29
CA ILE A 69 -5.48 -10.25 5.04
C ILE A 69 -6.76 -9.44 5.20
N VAL A 70 -6.65 -8.19 5.67
CA VAL A 70 -7.82 -7.33 5.90
C VAL A 70 -8.61 -7.13 4.61
N MET A 71 -7.91 -6.85 3.51
CA MET A 71 -8.50 -6.67 2.18
C MET A 71 -9.21 -7.95 1.70
N PHE A 72 -8.56 -9.11 1.81
CA PHE A 72 -9.14 -10.40 1.42
C PHE A 72 -10.39 -10.73 2.24
N VAL A 73 -10.31 -10.66 3.57
CA VAL A 73 -11.41 -11.00 4.46
C VAL A 73 -12.58 -10.04 4.25
N ALA A 74 -12.34 -8.73 4.18
CA ALA A 74 -13.39 -7.74 3.96
C ALA A 74 -14.03 -7.89 2.56
N GLY A 75 -13.22 -8.12 1.52
CA GLY A 75 -13.72 -8.36 0.16
C GLY A 75 -14.57 -9.63 0.06
N PHE A 76 -14.11 -10.73 0.66
CA PHE A 76 -14.85 -11.98 0.69
C PHE A 76 -16.15 -11.88 1.51
N LEU A 77 -16.12 -11.23 2.69
CA LEU A 77 -17.33 -10.96 3.48
C LEU A 77 -18.31 -10.05 2.74
N SER A 78 -17.84 -9.19 1.84
CA SER A 78 -18.72 -8.29 1.07
C SER A 78 -19.70 -9.08 0.19
N ALA A 79 -19.31 -10.27 -0.28
CA ALA A 79 -20.20 -11.18 -1.01
C ALA A 79 -21.36 -11.72 -0.17
N PHE A 80 -21.22 -11.72 1.16
CA PHE A 80 -22.22 -12.20 2.12
C PHE A 80 -23.04 -11.07 2.77
N SER A 81 -22.78 -9.82 2.41
CA SER A 81 -23.45 -8.67 3.02
C SER A 81 -24.99 -8.73 2.84
N PRO A 82 -25.77 -8.70 3.95
CA PRO A 82 -27.23 -8.72 3.87
C PRO A 82 -27.83 -7.32 3.64
N ASN A 83 -27.13 -6.27 4.06
CA ASN A 83 -27.64 -4.90 4.07
C ASN A 83 -26.66 -3.93 3.40
N TYR A 84 -27.17 -2.85 2.80
CA TYR A 84 -26.37 -1.79 2.19
C TYR A 84 -25.34 -1.19 3.16
N ALA A 85 -25.72 -0.93 4.42
CA ALA A 85 -24.80 -0.42 5.44
C ALA A 85 -23.63 -1.38 5.74
N SER A 86 -23.89 -2.69 5.78
CA SER A 86 -22.83 -3.68 5.98
C SER A 86 -21.85 -3.73 4.81
N LEU A 87 -22.36 -3.56 3.58
CA LEU A 87 -21.54 -3.48 2.37
C LEU A 87 -20.64 -2.24 2.41
N LEU A 88 -21.17 -1.07 2.81
CA LEU A 88 -20.38 0.16 2.96
C LEU A 88 -19.24 0.01 3.97
N ILE A 89 -19.49 -0.58 5.13
CA ILE A 89 -18.47 -0.81 6.16
C ILE A 89 -17.38 -1.74 5.62
N LEU A 90 -17.77 -2.82 4.96
CA LEU A 90 -16.82 -3.77 4.38
C LEU A 90 -16.01 -3.15 3.24
N HIS A 91 -16.61 -2.33 2.37
CA HIS A 91 -15.89 -1.57 1.34
C HIS A 91 -14.91 -0.55 1.94
N CYS A 92 -15.29 0.11 3.03
CA CYS A 92 -14.37 0.97 3.77
C CYS A 92 -13.16 0.17 4.28
N LEU A 93 -13.38 -1.03 4.84
CA LEU A 93 -12.31 -1.93 5.28
C LEU A 93 -11.45 -2.45 4.13
N VAL A 94 -12.03 -2.73 2.96
CA VAL A 94 -11.28 -3.04 1.74
C VAL A 94 -10.38 -1.86 1.37
N GLY A 95 -10.89 -0.62 1.44
CA GLY A 95 -10.10 0.60 1.27
C GLY A 95 -8.94 0.69 2.24
N VAL A 96 -9.16 0.41 3.53
CA VAL A 96 -8.09 0.35 4.55
C VAL A 96 -7.01 -0.65 4.13
N GLY A 97 -7.38 -1.85 3.67
CA GLY A 97 -6.42 -2.83 3.15
C GLY A 97 -5.67 -2.35 1.90
N LEU A 98 -6.38 -1.71 0.96
CA LEU A 98 -5.83 -1.18 -0.29
C LEU A 98 -4.76 -0.10 -0.05
N GLY A 99 -4.88 0.68 1.02
CA GLY A 99 -3.86 1.66 1.44
C GLY A 99 -2.48 1.05 1.71
N GLY A 100 -2.40 -0.26 1.97
CA GLY A 100 -1.14 -1.00 2.17
C GLY A 100 -0.47 -1.47 0.87
N CYS A 101 -1.12 -1.39 -0.30
CA CYS A 101 -0.58 -1.86 -1.58
C CYS A 101 0.79 -1.26 -1.97
N PRO A 102 1.08 0.05 -1.76
CA PRO A 102 2.38 0.64 -2.13
C PRO A 102 3.59 0.06 -1.38
N VAL A 103 3.37 -0.68 -0.29
CA VAL A 103 4.44 -1.34 0.49
C VAL A 103 5.09 -2.49 -0.30
N LEU A 104 4.36 -3.13 -1.21
CA LEU A 104 4.86 -4.25 -2.02
C LEU A 104 5.92 -3.83 -3.06
N PRO A 105 5.63 -2.87 -3.98
CA PRO A 105 6.61 -2.44 -4.98
C PRO A 105 7.82 -1.76 -4.33
N SER A 106 7.61 -0.96 -3.28
CA SER A 106 8.71 -0.32 -2.54
C SER A 106 9.66 -1.34 -1.89
N ARG A 107 9.15 -2.48 -1.44
CA ARG A 107 9.98 -3.62 -0.98
C ARG A 107 10.70 -4.30 -2.14
N PHE A 108 10.01 -4.59 -3.23
CA PHE A 108 10.62 -5.30 -4.37
C PHE A 108 11.78 -4.50 -4.97
N LEU A 109 11.65 -3.18 -5.02
CA LEU A 109 12.69 -2.27 -5.50
C LEU A 109 13.96 -2.23 -4.63
N GLU A 110 13.88 -2.68 -3.37
CA GLU A 110 15.09 -2.82 -2.52
C GLU A 110 15.99 -3.97 -2.96
N PHE A 111 15.42 -4.98 -3.62
CA PHE A 111 16.17 -6.12 -4.15
C PHE A 111 16.73 -5.84 -5.55
N ILE A 112 16.25 -4.79 -6.22
CA ILE A 112 16.62 -4.48 -7.60
C ILE A 112 17.78 -3.47 -7.63
N PRO A 113 18.82 -3.73 -8.45
CA PRO A 113 19.90 -2.78 -8.67
C PRO A 113 19.37 -1.48 -9.29
N SER A 114 19.94 -0.34 -8.87
CA SER A 114 19.51 1.02 -9.26
C SER A 114 19.13 1.21 -10.74
N PRO A 115 19.92 0.74 -11.75
CA PRO A 115 19.61 1.01 -13.15
C PRO A 115 18.31 0.36 -13.64
N ASN A 116 17.85 -0.75 -13.06
CA ASN A 116 16.67 -1.47 -13.58
C ASN A 116 15.38 -1.13 -12.83
N ARG A 117 15.45 -0.26 -11.82
CA ARG A 117 14.31 0.03 -10.93
C ARG A 117 13.09 0.57 -11.66
N TYR A 118 13.30 1.47 -12.62
CA TYR A 118 12.21 2.08 -13.38
C TYR A 118 11.48 1.04 -14.24
N THR A 119 12.20 0.11 -14.89
CA THR A 119 11.62 -0.96 -15.70
C THR A 119 10.67 -1.83 -14.86
N TRP A 120 11.09 -2.19 -13.65
CA TRP A 120 10.27 -2.98 -12.75
C TRP A 120 9.07 -2.20 -12.18
N MET A 121 9.19 -0.88 -11.96
CA MET A 121 8.03 -0.05 -11.63
C MET A 121 6.99 -0.06 -12.75
N VAL A 122 7.43 0.05 -14.02
CA VAL A 122 6.52 -0.02 -15.19
C VAL A 122 5.85 -1.37 -15.26
N ILE A 123 6.58 -2.48 -15.04
CA ILE A 123 6.00 -3.83 -14.99
C ILE A 123 4.89 -3.92 -13.94
N PHE A 124 5.08 -3.38 -12.73
CA PHE A 124 4.02 -3.35 -11.71
C PHE A 124 2.78 -2.58 -12.18
N SER A 125 2.96 -1.44 -12.84
CA SER A 125 1.85 -0.69 -13.43
C SER A 125 1.13 -1.47 -14.53
N THR A 126 1.86 -2.24 -15.36
CA THR A 126 1.25 -3.13 -16.35
C THR A 126 0.42 -4.22 -15.68
N PHE A 127 0.90 -4.82 -14.59
CA PHE A 127 0.15 -5.80 -13.81
C PHE A 127 -1.15 -5.22 -13.22
N TRP A 128 -1.13 -3.95 -12.80
CA TRP A 128 -2.35 -3.26 -12.37
C TRP A 128 -3.40 -3.21 -13.49
N ILE A 129 -2.98 -2.78 -14.69
CA ILE A 129 -3.86 -2.71 -15.86
C ILE A 129 -4.40 -4.11 -16.23
N LEU A 130 -3.53 -5.13 -16.25
CA LEU A 130 -3.95 -6.51 -16.51
C LEU A 130 -4.97 -7.00 -15.47
N GLY A 131 -4.78 -6.63 -14.20
CA GLY A 131 -5.75 -6.91 -13.13
C GLY A 131 -7.13 -6.29 -13.40
N THR A 132 -7.16 -5.03 -13.85
CA THR A 132 -8.43 -4.36 -14.19
C THR A 132 -9.11 -4.98 -15.41
N ILE A 133 -8.36 -5.41 -16.42
CA ILE A 133 -8.91 -6.11 -17.59
C ILE A 133 -9.48 -7.46 -17.19
N LEU A 134 -8.78 -8.19 -16.31
CA LEU A 134 -9.25 -9.46 -15.77
C LEU A 134 -10.55 -9.27 -14.97
N GLU A 135 -10.63 -8.23 -14.13
CA GLU A 135 -11.84 -7.91 -13.36
C GLU A 135 -13.01 -7.56 -14.27
N ALA A 136 -12.81 -6.72 -15.29
CA ALA A 136 -13.85 -6.38 -16.27
C ALA A 136 -14.34 -7.61 -17.05
N SER A 137 -13.41 -8.50 -17.44
CA SER A 137 -13.74 -9.77 -18.12
C SER A 137 -14.54 -10.71 -17.21
N LEU A 138 -14.19 -10.74 -15.92
CA LEU A 138 -14.86 -11.52 -14.89
C LEU A 138 -16.29 -11.00 -14.69
N THR A 139 -16.46 -9.68 -14.58
CA THR A 139 -17.76 -9.00 -14.50
C THR A 139 -18.65 -9.35 -15.68
N TRP A 140 -18.14 -9.27 -16.91
CA TRP A 140 -18.90 -9.60 -18.12
C TRP A 140 -19.41 -11.05 -18.13
N LEU A 141 -18.61 -12.00 -17.62
CA LEU A 141 -18.96 -13.42 -17.62
C LEU A 141 -19.94 -13.82 -16.50
N ILE A 142 -19.78 -13.22 -15.31
CA ILE A 142 -20.45 -13.65 -14.07
C ILE A 142 -21.73 -12.87 -13.80
N MET A 143 -21.74 -11.57 -14.11
CA MET A 143 -22.89 -10.71 -13.86
C MET A 143 -24.22 -11.25 -14.44
N PRO A 144 -24.27 -11.76 -15.70
CA PRO A 144 -25.52 -12.28 -16.26
C PRO A 144 -25.94 -13.65 -15.71
N ARG A 145 -25.03 -14.44 -15.13
CA ARG A 145 -25.31 -15.84 -14.71
C ARG A 145 -25.48 -16.02 -13.20
N LEU A 146 -24.57 -15.44 -12.43
CA LEU A 146 -24.42 -15.71 -10.99
C LEU A 146 -24.63 -14.44 -10.15
N GLY A 147 -24.65 -13.26 -10.77
CA GLY A 147 -24.89 -11.99 -10.10
C GLY A 147 -23.67 -11.44 -9.34
N TRP A 148 -23.86 -10.30 -8.68
CA TRP A 148 -22.80 -9.49 -8.08
C TRP A 148 -22.11 -10.14 -6.87
N ARG A 149 -22.79 -11.03 -6.13
CA ARG A 149 -22.22 -11.69 -4.94
C ARG A 149 -21.06 -12.62 -5.31
N TRP A 150 -21.24 -13.40 -6.38
CA TRP A 150 -20.18 -14.26 -6.90
C TRP A 150 -19.04 -13.48 -7.51
N LEU A 151 -19.32 -12.31 -8.10
CA LEU A 151 -18.29 -11.42 -8.61
C LEU A 151 -17.36 -10.95 -7.47
N LEU A 152 -17.93 -10.49 -6.35
CA LEU A 152 -17.15 -10.07 -5.17
C LEU A 152 -16.36 -11.23 -4.54
N ALA A 153 -16.95 -12.43 -4.48
CA ALA A 153 -16.25 -13.60 -3.96
C ALA A 153 -15.07 -13.99 -4.86
N LEU A 154 -15.26 -14.02 -6.18
CA LEU A 154 -14.24 -14.40 -7.15
C LEU A 154 -13.15 -13.33 -7.29
N SER A 155 -13.48 -12.04 -7.15
CA SER A 155 -12.49 -10.96 -7.15
C SER A 155 -11.57 -11.00 -5.92
N SER A 156 -12.00 -11.66 -4.83
CA SER A 156 -11.13 -11.89 -3.66
C SER A 156 -10.10 -13.02 -3.87
N LEU A 157 -10.30 -13.94 -4.82
CA LEU A 157 -9.40 -15.09 -5.03
C LEU A 157 -7.95 -14.71 -5.35
N PRO A 158 -7.66 -13.77 -6.27
CA PRO A 158 -6.28 -13.35 -6.53
C PRO A 158 -5.55 -12.85 -5.27
N SER A 159 -6.27 -12.19 -4.36
CA SER A 159 -5.70 -11.72 -3.10
C SER A 159 -5.35 -12.87 -2.14
N LEU A 160 -6.13 -13.95 -2.13
CA LEU A 160 -5.81 -15.18 -1.39
C LEU A 160 -4.57 -15.87 -1.96
N VAL A 161 -4.46 -15.96 -3.29
CA VAL A 161 -3.28 -16.52 -3.96
C VAL A 161 -2.02 -15.74 -3.55
N LEU A 162 -2.07 -14.40 -3.59
CA LEU A 162 -0.97 -13.54 -3.15
C LEU A 162 -0.56 -13.82 -1.70
N LEU A 163 -1.53 -14.00 -0.80
CA LEU A 163 -1.29 -14.25 0.62
C LEU A 163 -0.55 -15.58 0.87
N VAL A 164 -0.89 -16.62 0.11
CA VAL A 164 -0.21 -17.92 0.16
C VAL A 164 1.24 -17.79 -0.34
N PHE A 165 1.45 -17.18 -1.50
CA PHE A 165 2.80 -16.99 -2.06
C PHE A 165 3.67 -16.08 -1.20
N TYR A 166 3.09 -15.08 -0.54
CA TYR A 166 3.83 -14.12 0.28
C TYR A 166 4.49 -14.75 1.52
N SER A 167 3.94 -15.86 2.03
CA SER A 167 4.50 -16.55 3.20
C SER A 167 5.91 -17.10 2.97
N ILE A 168 6.31 -17.28 1.70
CA ILE A 168 7.58 -17.88 1.28
C ILE A 168 8.71 -16.82 1.13
N ILE A 169 8.36 -15.53 1.12
CA ILE A 169 9.32 -14.45 0.78
C ILE A 169 10.09 -13.98 2.03
N PRO A 170 11.45 -14.00 2.01
CA PRO A 170 12.27 -13.55 3.12
C PRO A 170 12.23 -12.03 3.31
N GLU A 171 12.61 -11.54 4.50
CA GLU A 171 12.69 -10.10 4.81
C GLU A 171 13.70 -9.35 3.95
N SER A 172 13.50 -8.03 3.81
CA SER A 172 14.43 -7.19 3.04
C SER A 172 15.78 -7.09 3.78
N PRO A 173 16.91 -7.38 3.11
CA PRO A 173 18.23 -7.32 3.75
C PRO A 173 18.57 -5.90 4.20
N ARG A 174 18.11 -4.86 3.50
CA ARG A 174 18.27 -3.45 3.91
C ARG A 174 17.53 -3.15 5.21
N TYR A 175 16.30 -3.63 5.35
CA TYR A 175 15.53 -3.48 6.58
C TYR A 175 16.21 -4.17 7.77
N LEU A 176 16.73 -5.38 7.58
CA LEU A 176 17.44 -6.12 8.61
C LEU A 176 18.74 -5.42 9.04
N CYS A 177 19.50 -4.87 8.09
CA CYS A 177 20.68 -4.05 8.40
C CYS A 177 20.31 -2.79 9.20
N ALA A 178 19.25 -2.06 8.83
CA ALA A 178 18.79 -0.88 9.55
C ALA A 178 18.34 -1.18 11.00
N LYS A 179 17.87 -2.40 11.26
CA LYS A 179 17.53 -2.90 12.61
C LYS A 179 18.73 -3.45 13.39
N GLY A 180 19.94 -3.42 12.83
CA GLY A 180 21.15 -3.97 13.45
C GLY A 180 21.27 -5.50 13.37
N ARG A 181 20.41 -6.18 12.60
CA ARG A 181 20.44 -7.65 12.42
C ARG A 181 21.32 -8.06 11.24
N THR A 182 22.62 -7.77 11.35
CA THR A 182 23.60 -7.95 10.27
C THR A 182 23.78 -9.42 9.86
N ILE A 183 23.67 -10.36 10.80
CA ILE A 183 23.83 -11.81 10.53
C ILE A 183 22.70 -12.34 9.63
N GLU A 184 21.44 -12.01 9.94
CA GLU A 184 20.27 -12.41 9.13
C GLU A 184 20.33 -11.79 7.73
N ALA A 185 20.70 -10.51 7.64
CA ALA A 185 20.88 -9.82 6.36
C ALA A 185 21.95 -10.52 5.50
N LEU A 186 23.08 -10.90 6.09
CA LEU A 186 24.18 -11.57 5.40
C LEU A 186 23.77 -12.95 4.89
N GLN A 187 22.97 -13.70 5.66
CA GLN A 187 22.40 -14.98 5.21
C GLN A 187 21.51 -14.82 3.97
N ILE A 188 20.64 -13.80 3.95
CA ILE A 188 19.76 -13.52 2.81
C ILE A 188 20.58 -13.09 1.59
N VAL A 189 21.57 -12.22 1.77
CA VAL A 189 22.46 -11.77 0.69
C VAL A 189 23.27 -12.96 0.13
N ARG A 190 23.81 -13.85 0.97
CA ARG A 190 24.48 -15.09 0.53
C ARG A 190 23.53 -15.98 -0.29
N LYS A 191 22.26 -16.09 0.13
CA LYS A 191 21.25 -16.87 -0.61
C LYS A 191 20.98 -16.26 -1.99
N ILE A 192 20.85 -14.94 -2.07
CA ILE A 192 20.64 -14.21 -3.33
C ILE A 192 21.87 -14.37 -4.25
N MET A 193 23.08 -14.18 -3.73
CA MET A 193 24.32 -14.33 -4.51
C MET A 193 24.52 -15.76 -5.02
N ARG A 194 24.18 -16.79 -4.22
CA ARG A 194 24.21 -18.19 -4.68
C ARG A 194 23.24 -18.45 -5.83
N VAL A 195 22.04 -17.88 -5.77
CA VAL A 195 21.05 -17.98 -6.87
C VAL A 195 21.53 -17.24 -8.11
N ASN A 196 22.15 -16.06 -7.93
CA ASN A 196 22.66 -15.24 -9.02
C ASN A 196 24.04 -15.70 -9.55
N ARG A 197 24.66 -16.73 -8.96
CA ARG A 197 26.00 -17.24 -9.30
C ARG A 197 27.10 -16.17 -9.28
N VAL A 198 27.01 -15.22 -8.34
CA VAL A 198 28.02 -14.17 -8.15
C VAL A 198 28.84 -14.49 -6.92
N GLU A 199 30.16 -14.38 -7.02
CA GLU A 199 31.07 -14.57 -5.89
C GLU A 199 30.91 -13.45 -4.85
N ILE A 200 31.02 -13.82 -3.58
CA ILE A 200 30.89 -12.90 -2.46
C ILE A 200 32.11 -11.96 -2.51
N PRO A 201 31.97 -10.63 -2.66
CA PRO A 201 33.10 -9.74 -2.49
C PRO A 201 33.62 -9.93 -1.06
N SER A 202 34.91 -10.28 -0.94
CA SER A 202 35.60 -10.56 0.33
C SER A 202 35.65 -9.28 1.18
N GLY A 203 34.61 -9.04 1.97
CA GLY A 203 34.50 -7.88 2.85
C GLY A 203 33.38 -8.02 3.88
N THR A 204 33.50 -7.31 5.00
CA THR A 204 32.46 -7.20 6.01
C THR A 204 31.36 -6.26 5.49
N LEU A 205 30.09 -6.66 5.60
CA LEU A 205 28.97 -5.76 5.29
C LEU A 205 28.95 -4.63 6.34
N VAL A 206 29.54 -3.50 6.00
CA VAL A 206 29.57 -2.27 6.80
C VAL A 206 28.57 -1.28 6.19
N TYR A 207 27.80 -0.59 7.02
CA TYR A 207 26.84 0.43 6.60
C TYR A 207 27.54 1.78 6.39
N ASP A 208 27.07 2.61 5.46
CA ASP A 208 27.64 3.95 5.17
C ASP A 208 27.75 4.86 6.41
N CYS A 209 26.96 4.65 7.48
CA CYS A 209 27.12 5.43 8.72
C CYS A 209 28.45 5.13 9.44
N ALA A 210 29.13 4.03 9.14
CA ALA A 210 30.48 3.77 9.63
C ALA A 210 31.55 4.38 8.72
N ILE A 211 31.22 4.77 7.49
CA ILE A 211 32.17 5.42 6.58
C ILE A 211 32.46 6.86 7.05
N GLU A 212 31.48 7.56 7.64
CA GLU A 212 31.75 8.86 8.29
C GLU A 212 32.72 8.74 9.49
N PHE A 213 32.80 7.57 10.15
CA PHE A 213 33.73 7.34 11.25
C PHE A 213 35.16 7.02 10.82
N ASP A 214 35.36 6.47 9.62
CA ASP A 214 36.69 6.12 9.10
C ASP A 214 37.30 7.21 8.20
N GLU A 215 36.48 7.99 7.46
CA GLU A 215 37.01 9.12 6.67
C GLU A 215 37.52 10.26 7.55
N GLU A 216 36.88 10.56 8.68
CA GLU A 216 37.34 11.61 9.63
C GLU A 216 38.64 11.20 10.35
N ASN A 217 39.05 9.93 10.27
CA ASN A 217 40.26 9.39 10.90
C ASN A 217 41.51 9.38 9.98
N SER A 218 41.40 9.91 8.76
CA SER A 218 42.48 9.83 7.75
C SER A 218 43.05 11.18 7.29
N THR A 219 42.71 12.31 7.93
CA THR A 219 43.43 13.58 7.70
C THR A 219 44.06 14.11 8.99
N PRO A 220 45.39 14.27 9.07
CA PRO A 220 46.02 15.00 10.15
C PRO A 220 45.98 16.48 9.79
N SER A 221 45.05 17.24 10.38
CA SER A 221 45.21 18.69 10.47
C SER A 221 45.07 19.16 11.92
N GLU A 222 46.20 19.63 12.42
CA GLU A 222 46.35 20.46 13.62
C GLU A 222 45.19 21.46 13.75
N ASN A 223 44.65 21.57 14.98
CA ASN A 223 43.85 22.70 15.50
C ASN A 223 42.31 22.59 15.50
N THR A 224 41.74 21.43 15.85
CA THR A 224 40.35 21.42 16.35
C THR A 224 40.33 21.60 17.87
N PRO A 225 39.71 22.66 18.43
CA PRO A 225 39.75 22.93 19.86
C PRO A 225 39.03 21.85 20.66
N LEU A 226 39.71 21.32 21.69
CA LEU A 226 39.30 20.21 22.57
C LEU A 226 37.88 20.32 23.17
N LEU A 227 37.29 21.53 23.17
CA LEU A 227 35.91 21.78 23.59
C LEU A 227 34.85 21.07 22.73
N LEU A 228 35.11 20.85 21.44
CA LEU A 228 34.16 20.17 20.54
C LEU A 228 34.09 18.66 20.80
N LEU A 229 35.21 18.05 21.20
CA LEU A 229 35.28 16.62 21.54
C LEU A 229 34.62 16.33 22.90
N LEU A 230 34.77 17.22 23.88
CA LEU A 230 34.08 17.09 25.17
C LEU A 230 32.56 17.26 25.03
N ARG A 231 32.10 18.18 24.16
CA ARG A 231 30.67 18.37 23.89
C ARG A 231 30.03 17.17 23.19
N LYS A 232 30.73 16.51 22.26
CA LYS A 232 30.24 15.27 21.61
C LYS A 232 30.16 14.11 22.61
N CYS A 233 31.11 13.99 23.54
CA CYS A 233 31.10 12.93 24.55
C CYS A 233 29.97 13.06 25.59
N ASP A 234 29.63 14.28 26.02
CA ASP A 234 28.56 14.48 27.01
C ASP A 234 27.15 14.20 26.44
N VAL A 235 26.93 14.49 25.15
CA VAL A 235 25.67 14.15 24.46
C VAL A 235 25.48 12.64 24.34
N ILE A 236 26.57 11.89 24.18
CA ILE A 236 26.56 10.42 24.04
C ILE A 236 26.29 9.73 25.38
N LYS A 237 26.73 10.31 26.51
CA LYS A 237 26.59 9.67 27.83
C LYS A 237 25.21 9.87 28.49
N ASN A 238 24.41 10.87 28.10
CA ASN A 238 23.13 11.11 28.78
C ASN A 238 22.03 11.76 27.89
N PRO A 239 21.31 10.98 27.06
CA PRO A 239 20.30 11.51 26.13
C PRO A 239 19.02 12.04 26.81
N LYS A 240 18.87 11.90 28.14
CA LYS A 240 17.64 12.28 28.87
C LYS A 240 17.65 13.69 29.49
N LYS A 241 18.80 14.40 29.55
CA LYS A 241 18.86 15.76 30.13
C LYS A 241 18.52 16.89 29.15
N THR A 242 18.50 16.60 27.85
CA THR A 242 18.37 17.59 26.77
C THR A 242 16.93 17.96 26.40
N LYS A 243 15.92 17.55 27.20
CA LYS A 243 14.54 18.06 27.04
C LYS A 243 14.19 19.22 27.97
N SER A 244 14.94 19.44 29.06
CA SER A 244 14.65 20.51 30.02
C SER A 244 15.35 21.85 29.71
N SER A 245 16.42 21.85 28.91
CA SER A 245 17.19 23.09 28.62
C SER A 245 16.73 23.83 27.36
N MET A 246 15.88 23.22 26.52
CA MET A 246 15.34 23.87 25.31
C MET A 246 14.11 24.75 25.56
N ALA A 247 13.60 24.82 26.80
CA ALA A 247 12.39 25.59 27.14
C ALA A 247 12.67 27.00 27.70
N SER A 248 13.93 27.45 27.76
CA SER A 248 14.29 28.76 28.33
C SER A 248 14.71 29.82 27.31
N TYR A 249 14.54 29.55 26.00
CA TYR A 249 14.87 30.47 24.92
C TYR A 249 13.76 30.55 23.85
N TYR A 250 12.52 30.68 24.31
CA TYR A 250 11.45 31.44 23.65
C TYR A 250 10.75 32.28 24.71
#